data_AF-A0A183I6Q6-F1
#
_entry.id   AF-A0A183I6Q6-F1
#
_cell.length_a   1.000
_cell.length_b   1.000
_cell.length_c   1.000
_cell.angle_alpha   90.00
_cell.angle_beta   90.00
_cell.angle_gamma   90.00
#
_symmetry.space_group_name_H-M   'P 1'
#
loop_
_entity.id
_entity.type
_entity.pdbx_description
1 polymer ?
#
loop_
_entity_poly.entity_id
_entity_poly.type
_entity_poly.pdbx_seq_one_letter_code
_entity_poly.pdbx_strand_id
1 'polypeptide(L)'
;MSIISEHGYRQDGRKPHQIRNLNYKLGVYSQADGSAYLEQGNTKILCAVYGPYEPKQRSRLLEDRCIINCQYSMATFSTNERKADGSHLAACVNVGTLALADAGVPMRGLIAAASCA
;
A
#
# COMPACT_ATOMS: atom_id res chain seq x y z
N MET A 1 3.22 16.07 26.83
CA MET A 1 3.04 14.61 26.82
C MET A 1 4.20 14.04 26.02
N SER A 2 5.16 13.37 26.66
CA SER A 2 6.35 12.87 25.97
C SER A 2 5.94 11.76 24.99
N ILE A 3 6.48 11.81 23.78
CA ILE A 3 6.24 10.81 22.72
C ILE A 3 6.91 9.47 23.04
N ILE A 4 7.87 9.47 23.97
CA ILE A 4 8.66 8.32 24.42
C ILE A 4 8.60 8.27 25.95
N SER A 5 8.38 7.08 26.50
CA SER A 5 8.46 6.79 27.94
C SER A 5 9.90 6.94 28.44
N GLU A 6 10.11 7.21 29.74
CA GLU A 6 11.45 7.20 30.35
C GLU A 6 12.23 5.91 30.10
N HIS A 7 11.53 4.79 29.88
CA HIS A 7 12.12 3.50 29.54
C HIS A 7 12.41 3.30 28.04
N GLY A 8 12.24 4.34 27.21
CA GLY A 8 12.56 4.29 25.77
C GLY A 8 11.50 3.63 24.88
N TYR A 9 10.29 3.37 25.41
CA TYR A 9 9.17 2.77 24.66
C TYR A 9 8.18 3.82 24.17
N ARG A 10 7.58 3.55 23.00
CA ARG A 10 6.46 4.33 22.44
C ARG A 10 5.14 3.98 23.15
N GLN A 11 4.09 4.78 22.91
CA GLN A 11 2.74 4.55 23.47
C GLN A 11 2.14 3.17 23.13
N ASP A 12 2.58 2.54 22.05
CA ASP A 12 2.16 1.22 21.59
C ASP A 12 3.09 0.08 22.04
N GLY A 13 4.03 0.36 22.95
CA GLY A 13 4.95 -0.63 23.52
C GLY A 13 6.11 -1.03 22.60
N ARG A 14 6.25 -0.40 21.43
CA ARG A 14 7.35 -0.66 20.49
C ARG A 14 8.57 0.18 20.79
N LYS A 15 9.76 -0.32 20.42
CA LYS A 15 10.99 0.50 20.38
C LYS A 15 10.95 1.47 19.19
N PRO A 16 11.67 2.60 19.22
CA PRO A 16 11.70 3.57 18.12
C PRO A 16 12.12 2.97 16.75
N HIS A 17 13.03 1.99 16.76
CA HIS A 17 13.52 1.29 15.56
C HIS A 17 12.65 0.11 15.12
N GLN A 18 11.60 -0.22 15.87
CA GLN A 18 10.78 -1.40 15.62
C GLN A 18 9.55 -1.06 14.76
N ILE A 19 9.45 -1.66 13.58
CA ILE A 19 8.29 -1.54 12.69
C ILE A 19 7.04 -2.20 13.27
N ARG A 20 5.86 -1.79 12.79
CA ARG A 20 4.59 -2.48 13.11
C ARG A 20 4.60 -3.87 12.48
N ASN A 21 3.84 -4.80 13.06
CA ASN A 21 3.66 -6.12 12.47
C ASN A 21 3.13 -6.01 11.03
N LEU A 22 3.69 -6.79 10.11
CA LEU A 22 3.35 -6.79 8.69
C LEU A 22 2.80 -8.15 8.30
N ASN A 23 1.55 -8.19 7.86
CA ASN A 23 0.93 -9.37 7.25
C ASN A 23 0.51 -9.02 5.82
N TYR A 24 0.70 -9.92 4.86
CA TYR A 24 0.23 -9.71 3.49
C TYR A 24 -0.34 -10.98 2.88
N LYS A 25 -1.20 -10.81 1.87
CA LYS A 25 -1.75 -11.88 1.03
C LYS A 25 -1.81 -11.40 -0.41
N LEU A 26 -1.39 -12.24 -1.35
CA LEU A 26 -1.50 -12.01 -2.79
C LEU A 26 -2.74 -12.73 -3.34
N GLY A 27 -3.21 -12.37 -4.54
CA GLY A 27 -4.32 -13.06 -5.20
C GLY A 27 -5.64 -13.02 -4.42
N VAL A 28 -5.86 -11.96 -3.62
CA VAL A 28 -7.06 -11.83 -2.77
C VAL A 28 -8.33 -11.52 -3.54
N TYR A 29 -8.21 -11.03 -4.77
CA TYR A 29 -9.32 -10.64 -5.62
C TYR A 29 -9.19 -11.29 -7.00
N SER A 30 -9.99 -12.33 -7.23
CA SER A 30 -9.91 -13.18 -8.42
C SER A 30 -10.36 -12.52 -9.72
N GLN A 31 -11.06 -11.38 -9.65
CA GLN A 31 -11.52 -10.63 -10.83
C GLN A 31 -10.47 -9.62 -11.33
N ALA A 32 -9.42 -9.37 -10.56
CA ALA A 32 -8.31 -8.52 -10.97
C ALA A 32 -7.17 -9.39 -11.54
N ASP A 33 -6.40 -8.82 -12.46
CA ASP A 33 -5.22 -9.48 -13.03
C ASP A 33 -4.13 -9.66 -11.96
N GLY A 34 -4.04 -8.73 -11.01
CA GLY A 34 -3.29 -8.91 -9.78
C GLY A 34 -3.92 -8.20 -8.60
N SER A 35 -3.71 -8.74 -7.42
CA SER A 35 -4.28 -8.17 -6.20
C SER A 35 -3.43 -8.46 -4.98
N ALA A 36 -3.44 -7.52 -4.03
CA ALA A 36 -2.76 -7.70 -2.78
C ALA A 36 -3.54 -7.08 -1.63
N TYR A 37 -3.46 -7.75 -0.49
CA TYR A 37 -3.93 -7.27 0.79
C TYR A 37 -2.72 -7.14 1.71
N LEU A 38 -2.62 -5.98 2.38
CA LEU A 38 -1.54 -5.68 3.31
C LEU A 38 -2.12 -5.15 4.62
N GLU A 39 -1.63 -5.69 5.72
CA GLU A 39 -1.86 -5.19 7.07
C GLU A 39 -0.54 -4.77 7.69
N GLN A 40 -0.45 -3.50 8.07
CA GLN A 40 0.66 -2.96 8.84
C GLN A 40 0.13 -2.45 10.19
N GLY A 41 0.17 -3.32 11.20
CA GLY A 41 -0.56 -3.11 12.46
C GLY A 41 -2.06 -2.93 12.18
N ASN A 42 -2.59 -1.77 12.52
CA ASN A 42 -4.00 -1.42 12.30
C ASN A 42 -4.29 -0.87 10.89
N THR A 43 -3.26 -0.55 10.11
CA THR A 43 -3.44 -0.04 8.74
C THR A 43 -3.68 -1.21 7.81
N LYS A 44 -4.89 -1.32 7.25
CA LYS A 44 -5.29 -2.40 6.34
C LYS A 44 -5.60 -1.80 4.96
N ILE A 45 -5.02 -2.38 3.91
CA ILE A 45 -5.17 -1.86 2.55
C ILE A 45 -5.36 -3.03 1.60
N LEU A 46 -6.31 -2.86 0.69
CA LEU A 46 -6.56 -3.75 -0.42
C LEU A 46 -6.24 -3.01 -1.72
N CYS A 47 -5.47 -3.64 -2.59
CA CYS A 47 -5.11 -3.13 -3.91
C CYS A 47 -5.47 -4.16 -4.97
N ALA A 48 -6.04 -3.68 -6.07
CA ALA A 48 -6.36 -4.45 -7.26
C ALA A 48 -5.75 -3.74 -8.47
N VAL A 49 -5.13 -4.51 -9.34
CA VAL A 49 -4.53 -4.08 -10.60
C VAL A 49 -5.34 -4.71 -11.72
N TYR A 50 -5.79 -3.87 -12.64
CA TYR A 50 -6.49 -4.29 -13.86
C TYR A 50 -5.63 -3.87 -15.04
N GLY A 51 -5.32 -4.84 -15.90
CA GLY A 51 -4.35 -4.70 -16.97
C GLY A 51 -3.03 -5.38 -16.67
N PRO A 52 -2.10 -5.35 -17.63
CA PRO A 52 -2.02 -4.40 -18.74
C PRO A 52 -3.01 -4.71 -19.88
N TYR A 53 -3.76 -3.70 -20.33
CA TYR A 53 -4.64 -3.79 -21.50
C TYR A 53 -4.30 -2.70 -22.52
N GLU A 54 -4.52 -3.00 -23.80
CA GLU A 54 -4.31 -2.04 -24.88
C GLU A 54 -5.33 -0.89 -24.79
N PRO A 55 -4.90 0.38 -24.91
CA PRO A 55 -5.81 1.49 -24.74
C PRO A 55 -6.78 1.57 -25.94
N LYS A 56 -8.09 1.55 -25.63
CA LYS A 56 -9.16 1.62 -26.65
C LYS A 56 -9.16 2.91 -27.47
N GLN A 57 -8.57 3.99 -26.94
CA GLN A 57 -8.55 5.30 -27.60
C GLN A 57 -7.15 5.57 -28.18
N ARG A 58 -7.10 5.78 -29.49
CA ARG A 58 -5.85 5.98 -30.25
C ARG A 58 -5.03 7.19 -29.79
N SER A 59 -5.67 8.21 -29.21
CA SER A 59 -4.98 9.38 -28.63
C SER A 59 -4.18 9.08 -27.37
N ARG A 60 -4.48 7.96 -26.69
CA ARG A 60 -3.76 7.49 -25.49
C ARG A 60 -2.77 6.37 -25.82
N LEU A 61 -2.66 5.99 -27.09
CA LEU A 61 -1.70 5.00 -27.56
C LEU A 61 -0.33 5.68 -27.58
N LEU A 62 0.48 5.38 -26.58
CA LEU A 62 1.87 5.81 -26.51
C LEU A 62 2.71 4.55 -26.72
N GLU A 63 3.50 4.51 -27.78
CA GLU A 63 4.26 3.31 -28.17
C GLU A 63 5.39 3.00 -27.17
N ASP A 64 5.97 4.04 -26.56
CA ASP A 64 7.13 3.92 -25.68
C ASP A 64 6.79 3.84 -24.18
N ARG A 65 5.51 3.97 -23.79
CA ARG A 65 5.13 4.03 -22.36
C ARG A 65 3.71 3.58 -22.09
N CYS A 66 3.49 3.04 -20.90
CA CYS A 66 2.14 2.76 -20.39
C CYS A 66 1.58 3.95 -19.60
N ILE A 67 0.25 4.04 -19.55
CA ILE A 67 -0.45 4.96 -18.66
C ILE A 67 -0.91 4.17 -17.45
N ILE A 68 -0.49 4.59 -16.27
CA ILE A 68 -0.91 4.00 -15.00
C ILE A 68 -1.90 4.95 -14.35
N ASN A 69 -3.12 4.47 -14.11
CA ASN A 69 -4.13 5.20 -13.34
C ASN A 69 -4.20 4.63 -11.92
N CYS A 70 -3.74 5.40 -10.94
CA CYS A 70 -3.81 5.02 -9.53
C CYS A 70 -4.96 5.77 -8.86
N GLN A 71 -5.94 5.02 -8.36
CA GLN A 71 -7.03 5.58 -7.57
C GLN A 71 -6.89 5.17 -6.12
N TYR A 72 -6.83 6.15 -5.24
CA TYR A 72 -6.85 5.96 -3.80
C TYR A 72 -8.24 6.31 -3.28
N SER A 73 -8.86 5.36 -2.58
CA SER A 73 -10.12 5.59 -1.88
C SER A 73 -9.98 5.11 -0.45
N MET A 74 -10.31 5.98 0.49
CA MET A 74 -10.32 5.68 1.91
C MET A 74 -11.76 5.51 2.36
N ALA A 75 -12.09 4.32 2.89
CA ALA A 75 -13.43 4.08 3.41
C ALA A 75 -13.71 5.01 4.62
N THR A 76 -14.91 5.54 4.72
CA THR A 76 -15.30 6.47 5.80
C THR A 76 -15.20 5.85 7.19
N PHE A 77 -15.37 4.53 7.30
CA PHE A 77 -15.20 3.77 8.55
C PHE A 77 -13.75 3.38 8.85
N SER A 78 -12.79 3.68 7.96
CA SER A 78 -11.39 3.29 8.15
C SER A 78 -10.68 4.11 9.24
N THR A 79 -11.21 5.30 9.56
CA THR A 79 -10.72 6.15 10.64
C THR A 79 -11.80 6.25 11.71
N ASN A 80 -11.56 5.70 12.89
CA ASN A 80 -12.25 6.17 14.10
C ASN A 80 -11.76 7.60 14.39
N GLU A 81 -12.66 8.49 14.76
CA GLU A 81 -12.57 9.97 14.79
C GLU A 81 -11.35 10.63 15.49
N ARG A 82 -10.33 9.89 15.95
CA ARG A 82 -9.18 10.48 16.66
C ARG A 82 -7.79 10.08 16.23
N LYS A 83 -7.54 9.02 15.47
CA LYS A 83 -6.16 8.68 15.06
C LYS A 83 -6.12 7.96 13.72
N ALA A 84 -5.67 8.67 12.68
CA ALA A 84 -5.02 8.00 11.57
C ALA A 84 -3.72 7.40 12.12
N ASP A 85 -3.58 6.08 12.13
CA ASP A 85 -2.43 5.36 12.71
C ASP A 85 -1.09 5.58 11.96
N GLY A 86 -1.03 6.61 11.11
CA GLY A 86 0.11 6.98 10.29
C GLY A 86 0.40 5.98 9.17
N SER A 87 1.28 6.37 8.25
CA SER A 87 1.84 5.46 7.23
C SER A 87 0.84 4.86 6.22
N HIS A 88 -0.37 5.39 6.07
CA HIS A 88 -1.35 4.92 5.08
C HIS A 88 -0.79 5.06 3.64
N LEU A 89 -0.16 6.18 3.31
CA LEU A 89 0.47 6.39 2.00
C LEU A 89 1.63 5.42 1.74
N ALA A 90 2.52 5.22 2.72
CA ALA A 90 3.64 4.28 2.59
C ALA A 90 3.14 2.83 2.43
N ALA A 91 2.11 2.45 3.18
CA ALA A 91 1.48 1.15 3.05
C ALA A 91 0.77 0.98 1.68
N CYS A 92 0.18 2.05 1.11
CA CYS A 92 -0.37 2.04 -0.25
C CYS A 92 0.70 1.71 -1.30
N VAL A 93 1.90 2.28 -1.18
CA VAL A 93 3.02 1.99 -2.09
C VAL A 93 3.46 0.53 -1.97
N ASN A 94 3.54 0.02 -0.74
CA ASN A 94 3.94 -1.37 -0.48
C ASN A 94 2.93 -2.36 -1.09
N VAL A 95 1.64 -2.16 -0.83
CA VAL A 95 0.60 -3.06 -1.38
C VAL A 95 0.46 -2.93 -2.89
N GLY A 96 0.65 -1.72 -3.46
CA GLY A 96 0.64 -1.52 -4.91
C GLY A 96 1.77 -2.26 -5.60
N THR A 97 2.97 -2.25 -5.01
CA THR A 97 4.11 -3.03 -5.51
C THR A 97 3.80 -4.53 -5.49
N LEU A 98 3.20 -5.03 -4.41
CA LEU A 98 2.80 -6.43 -4.31
C LEU A 98 1.72 -6.81 -5.34
N ALA A 99 0.72 -5.95 -5.55
CA ALA A 99 -0.34 -6.21 -6.52
C ALA A 99 0.17 -6.15 -7.97
N LEU A 100 1.12 -5.26 -8.27
CA LEU A 100 1.77 -5.20 -9.58
C LEU A 100 2.65 -6.44 -9.84
N ALA A 101 3.32 -6.94 -8.81
CA ALA A 101 4.08 -8.18 -8.89
C ALA A 101 3.16 -9.40 -9.12
N ASP A 102 2.02 -9.45 -8.43
CA ASP A 102 0.99 -10.49 -8.60
C ASP A 102 0.37 -10.45 -10.02
N ALA A 103 0.15 -9.25 -10.57
CA ALA A 103 -0.33 -9.05 -11.94
C ALA A 103 0.69 -9.43 -13.02
N GLY A 104 1.93 -9.78 -12.64
CA GLY A 104 3.01 -10.06 -13.60
C GLY A 104 3.45 -8.84 -14.41
N VAL A 105 3.19 -7.62 -13.92
CA VAL A 105 3.65 -6.39 -14.58
C VAL A 105 5.16 -6.28 -14.42
N PRO A 106 5.94 -6.17 -15.51
CA PRO A 106 7.40 -6.08 -15.41
C PRO A 106 7.81 -4.78 -14.70
N MET A 107 8.42 -4.93 -13.53
CA MET A 107 8.99 -3.84 -12.73
C MET A 107 10.52 -3.96 -12.68
N ARG A 108 11.22 -2.82 -12.55
CA ARG A 108 12.68 -2.82 -12.36
C ARG A 108 13.12 -3.44 -11.03
N GLY A 109 12.22 -3.46 -10.04
CA GLY A 109 12.44 -3.99 -8.71
C GLY A 109 11.24 -3.75 -7.81
N LEU A 110 11.34 -4.22 -6.57
CA LEU A 110 10.32 -3.98 -5.55
C LEU A 110 10.56 -2.64 -4.86
N ILE A 111 9.48 -1.91 -4.62
CA ILE A 111 9.50 -0.64 -3.88
C ILE A 111 8.97 -0.91 -2.46
N ALA A 112 9.70 -0.41 -1.47
CA ALA A 112 9.28 -0.42 -0.07
C ALA A 112 9.30 1.01 0.48
N ALA A 113 8.26 1.39 1.21
CA ALA A 113 8.11 2.67 1.85
C ALA A 113 7.78 2.50 3.33
N ALA A 114 8.35 3.38 4.15
CA ALA A 114 8.08 3.50 5.57
C ALA A 114 7.95 4.98 5.94
N SER A 115 7.10 5.28 6.92
CA SER A 115 7.01 6.63 7.50
C SER A 115 7.78 6.69 8.81
N CYS A 116 8.65 7.69 8.93
CA CYS A 116 9.37 8.05 10.14
C CYS A 116 8.93 9.44 10.60
N ALA A 117 8.93 9.65 11.92
CA ALA A 117 8.56 10.91 12.58
C ALA A 117 9.55 11.16 13.72
#